data_AF-A0A2P4PZJ6-F1
#
_entry.id   AF-A0A2P4PZJ6-F1
#
_cell.length_a   1.000
_cell.length_b   1.000
_cell.length_c   1.000
_cell.angle_alpha   90.00
_cell.angle_beta   90.00
_cell.angle_gamma   90.00
#
_symmetry.space_group_name_H-M   'P 1'
#
loop_
_entity.id
_entity.type
_entity.pdbx_description
1 polymer ?
#
loop_
_entity_poly.entity_id
_entity_poly.type
_entity_poly.pdbx_seq_one_letter_code
_entity_poly.pdbx_strand_id
1 'polypeptide(L)'
;MKKWFCENDKKFIKKDYESMLRVPEMTDEESSFVLKVKDMVYKGHVSQAYKYCTEIHSSSIEDSYLYKISKIYGDFIYKSKDREDILDFTTKSAHTELDVILKACAYIVEGLNKSLTIYPRWGESFCPLSRRVDVGEWEFSAKATATKMIGDRCRSARINQSILNGLLEYNLDDNQVKDIRVPFLQFAGTNGQLLIEDLMEGFYVVLPGPKFELPTKLKSIGKLKTCIGVIKLVMEMYVKTCKTIENVETSHNDFDDIFDVDVDDEDKSITHNNNKYNYICKPWWTPKKSNSP
;
A
#
# COMPACT_ATOMS: atom_id res chain seq x y z
N MET A 1 8.30 -8.43 22.09
CA MET A 1 6.88 -8.11 22.34
C MET A 1 6.32 -8.70 23.64
N LYS A 2 6.34 -10.01 23.92
CA LYS A 2 5.70 -10.57 25.14
C LYS A 2 6.18 -10.00 26.50
N LYS A 3 7.40 -9.45 26.57
CA LYS A 3 7.97 -8.85 27.79
C LYS A 3 7.80 -7.32 27.89
N TRP A 4 7.44 -6.65 26.78
CA TRP A 4 7.48 -5.19 26.70
C TRP A 4 6.08 -4.56 26.73
N PHE A 5 5.07 -5.32 26.31
CA PHE A 5 3.67 -4.92 26.32
C PHE A 5 2.85 -5.99 27.05
N CYS A 6 2.03 -5.56 28.01
CA CYS A 6 1.08 -6.45 28.66
C CYS A 6 -0.06 -6.82 27.70
N GLU A 7 -0.90 -7.78 28.08
CA GLU A 7 -2.03 -8.19 27.23
C GLU A 7 -3.06 -7.05 27.04
N ASN A 8 -3.19 -6.13 27.99
CA ASN A 8 -4.06 -4.97 27.85
C ASN A 8 -3.51 -3.97 26.83
N ASP A 9 -2.20 -3.70 26.85
CA ASP A 9 -1.56 -2.82 25.85
C ASP A 9 -1.72 -3.41 24.45
N LYS A 10 -1.56 -4.72 24.29
CA LYS A 10 -1.78 -5.40 23.01
C LYS A 10 -3.23 -5.30 22.54
N LYS A 11 -4.20 -5.43 23.46
CA LYS A 11 -5.63 -5.28 23.13
C LYS A 11 -5.94 -3.84 22.75
N PHE A 12 -5.37 -2.87 23.46
CA PHE A 12 -5.51 -1.45 23.17
C PHE A 12 -4.96 -1.11 21.78
N ILE A 13 -3.71 -1.47 21.50
CA ILE A 13 -3.05 -1.25 20.20
C ILE A 13 -3.83 -1.91 19.05
N LYS A 14 -4.46 -3.05 19.29
CA LYS A 14 -5.23 -3.78 18.26
C LYS A 14 -6.65 -3.28 18.05
N LYS A 15 -7.24 -2.59 19.03
CA LYS A 15 -8.69 -2.31 19.08
C LYS A 15 -9.20 -1.59 17.84
N ASP A 16 -8.47 -0.57 17.39
CA ASP A 16 -8.85 0.25 16.23
C ASP A 16 -8.19 -0.23 14.93
N TYR A 17 -7.32 -1.24 15.03
CA TYR A 17 -6.52 -1.73 13.91
C TYR A 17 -7.21 -2.86 13.13
N GLU A 18 -7.93 -3.74 13.82
CA GLU A 18 -8.60 -4.88 13.18
C GLU A 18 -9.68 -4.45 12.18
N SER A 19 -10.43 -3.40 12.50
CA SER A 19 -11.45 -2.83 11.58
C SER A 19 -10.82 -2.17 10.37
N MET A 20 -9.71 -1.43 10.54
CA MET A 20 -9.01 -0.75 9.45
C MET A 20 -8.40 -1.73 8.45
N LEU A 21 -7.88 -2.85 8.93
CA LEU A 21 -7.27 -3.87 8.08
C LEU A 21 -8.26 -4.77 7.36
N ARG A 22 -9.56 -4.62 7.65
CA ARG A 22 -10.57 -5.44 7.01
C ARG A 22 -10.60 -5.10 5.53
N VAL A 23 -10.22 -6.07 4.71
CA VAL A 23 -10.39 -5.98 3.26
C VAL A 23 -11.89 -5.83 2.99
N PRO A 24 -12.33 -4.74 2.31
CA PRO A 24 -13.75 -4.55 2.01
C PRO A 24 -14.33 -5.74 1.25
N GLU A 25 -15.52 -6.15 1.64
CA GLU A 25 -16.22 -7.23 0.95
C GLU A 25 -16.68 -6.75 -0.43
N MET A 26 -16.57 -7.66 -1.40
CA MET A 26 -17.12 -7.45 -2.74
C MET A 26 -18.65 -7.46 -2.67
N THR A 27 -19.30 -6.67 -3.51
CA THR A 27 -20.76 -6.73 -3.68
C THR A 27 -21.19 -8.11 -4.17
N ASP A 28 -22.49 -8.42 -4.08
CA ASP A 28 -23.03 -9.69 -4.58
C ASP A 28 -22.74 -9.90 -6.07
N GLU A 29 -22.81 -8.82 -6.86
CA GLU A 29 -22.51 -8.83 -8.29
C GLU A 29 -21.03 -9.14 -8.55
N GLU A 30 -20.12 -8.44 -7.88
CA GLU A 30 -18.67 -8.65 -8.00
C GLU A 30 -18.26 -10.04 -7.53
N SER A 31 -18.84 -10.51 -6.43
CA SER A 31 -18.61 -11.85 -5.89
C SER A 31 -19.12 -12.93 -6.85
N SER A 32 -20.31 -12.75 -7.41
CA SER A 32 -20.89 -13.65 -8.41
C SER A 32 -20.04 -13.73 -9.67
N PHE A 33 -19.56 -12.59 -10.17
CA PHE A 33 -18.61 -12.52 -11.28
C PHE A 33 -17.35 -13.34 -11.01
N VAL A 34 -16.68 -13.09 -9.87
CA VAL A 34 -15.44 -13.80 -9.50
C VAL A 34 -15.68 -15.31 -9.37
N LEU A 35 -16.79 -15.71 -8.74
CA LEU A 35 -17.13 -17.13 -8.57
C LEU A 35 -17.36 -17.82 -9.92
N LYS A 36 -18.08 -17.16 -10.83
CA LYS A 36 -18.37 -17.71 -12.16
C LYS A 36 -17.11 -17.87 -13.01
N VAL A 37 -16.22 -16.88 -13.01
CA VAL A 37 -14.92 -16.98 -13.71
C VAL A 37 -14.09 -18.12 -13.13
N LYS A 38 -14.01 -18.20 -11.80
CA LYS A 38 -13.28 -19.26 -11.08
C LYS A 38 -13.80 -20.66 -11.44
N ASP A 39 -15.13 -20.84 -11.47
CA ASP A 39 -15.77 -22.10 -11.85
C ASP A 39 -15.47 -22.50 -13.30
N MET A 40 -15.59 -21.56 -14.26
CA MET A 40 -15.27 -21.82 -15.66
C MET A 40 -13.80 -22.25 -15.84
N VAL A 41 -12.87 -21.58 -15.16
CA VAL A 41 -11.45 -21.92 -15.21
C VAL A 41 -11.19 -23.31 -14.63
N TYR A 42 -11.81 -23.67 -13.51
CA TYR A 42 -11.63 -25.00 -12.92
C TYR A 42 -12.21 -26.14 -13.76
N LYS A 43 -13.29 -25.87 -14.50
CA LYS A 43 -13.87 -26.82 -15.45
C LYS A 43 -13.09 -26.91 -16.77
N GLY A 44 -12.02 -26.13 -16.94
CA GLY A 44 -11.20 -26.10 -18.16
C GLY A 44 -11.80 -25.25 -19.29
N HIS A 45 -12.88 -24.51 -19.04
CA HIS A 45 -13.54 -23.63 -20.01
C HIS A 45 -12.84 -22.27 -20.12
N VAL A 46 -11.51 -22.28 -20.28
CA VAL A 46 -10.64 -21.08 -20.19
C VAL A 46 -11.01 -20.01 -21.23
N SER A 47 -11.25 -20.40 -22.48
CA SER A 47 -11.65 -19.46 -23.54
C SER A 47 -13.03 -18.83 -23.27
N GLN A 48 -13.95 -19.58 -22.64
CA GLN A 48 -15.25 -19.04 -22.24
C GLN A 48 -15.12 -18.08 -21.06
N ALA A 49 -14.26 -18.41 -20.09
CA ALA A 49 -13.94 -17.53 -18.97
C ALA A 49 -13.36 -16.20 -19.44
N TYR A 50 -12.41 -16.23 -20.37
CA TYR A 50 -11.85 -15.01 -20.98
C TYR A 50 -12.92 -14.18 -21.69
N LYS A 51 -13.73 -14.81 -22.55
CA LYS A 51 -14.82 -14.12 -23.25
C LYS A 51 -15.80 -13.47 -22.27
N TYR A 52 -16.16 -14.19 -21.20
CA TYR A 52 -17.04 -13.68 -20.15
C TYR A 52 -16.44 -12.47 -19.43
N CYS A 53 -15.14 -12.48 -19.11
CA CYS A 53 -14.45 -11.30 -18.55
C CYS A 53 -14.53 -10.09 -19.50
N THR A 54 -14.27 -10.28 -20.80
CA THR A 54 -14.32 -9.19 -21.78
C THR A 54 -15.74 -8.63 -21.96
N GLU A 55 -16.76 -9.50 -21.98
CA GLU A 55 -18.17 -9.09 -22.07
C GLU A 55 -18.59 -8.26 -20.85
N ILE A 56 -18.24 -8.70 -19.64
CA ILE A 56 -18.53 -7.96 -18.40
C ILE A 56 -17.76 -6.63 -18.39
N HIS A 57 -16.49 -6.62 -18.79
CA HIS A 57 -15.68 -5.41 -18.85
C HIS A 57 -16.31 -4.36 -19.78
N SER A 58 -16.70 -4.75 -21.00
CA SER A 58 -17.28 -3.85 -22.00
C SER A 58 -18.71 -3.39 -21.66
N SER A 59 -19.46 -4.14 -20.86
CA SER A 59 -20.84 -3.82 -20.48
C SER A 59 -20.96 -3.11 -19.12
N SER A 60 -19.90 -3.15 -18.30
CA SER A 60 -19.87 -2.47 -17.00
C SER A 60 -19.73 -0.95 -17.17
N ILE A 61 -20.28 -0.21 -16.21
CA ILE A 61 -20.07 1.24 -16.11
C ILE A 61 -18.56 1.51 -16.05
N GLU A 62 -18.07 2.44 -16.87
CA GLU A 62 -16.66 2.79 -16.93
C GLU A 62 -16.12 3.14 -15.53
N ASP A 63 -14.93 2.63 -15.22
CA ASP A 63 -14.23 2.82 -13.95
C ASP A 63 -14.93 2.30 -12.68
N SER A 64 -16.09 1.65 -12.82
CA SER A 64 -16.69 0.86 -11.74
C SER A 64 -15.74 -0.24 -11.26
N TYR A 65 -15.93 -0.73 -10.03
CA TYR A 65 -15.07 -1.79 -9.52
C TYR A 65 -15.24 -3.09 -10.32
N LEU A 66 -16.47 -3.41 -10.78
CA LEU A 66 -16.73 -4.53 -11.68
C LEU A 66 -15.98 -4.40 -13.02
N TYR A 67 -15.97 -3.20 -13.61
CA TYR A 67 -15.18 -2.89 -14.81
C TYR A 67 -13.69 -3.16 -14.61
N LYS A 68 -13.14 -2.77 -13.45
CA LYS A 68 -11.71 -2.97 -13.11
C LYS A 68 -11.37 -4.43 -12.86
N ILE A 69 -12.14 -5.13 -12.03
CA ILE A 69 -11.85 -6.54 -11.73
C ILE A 69 -12.06 -7.44 -12.95
N SER A 70 -13.03 -7.15 -13.82
CA SER A 70 -13.23 -7.94 -15.05
C SER A 70 -12.06 -7.83 -16.01
N LYS A 71 -11.46 -6.64 -16.14
CA LYS A 71 -10.18 -6.46 -16.84
C LYS A 71 -9.06 -7.26 -16.19
N ILE A 72 -8.90 -7.16 -14.86
CA ILE A 72 -7.84 -7.84 -14.10
C ILE A 72 -7.91 -9.38 -14.26
N TYR A 73 -9.12 -9.95 -14.21
CA TYR A 73 -9.30 -11.38 -14.43
C TYR A 73 -9.11 -11.75 -15.90
N GLY A 74 -9.59 -10.92 -16.83
CA GLY A 74 -9.43 -11.10 -18.27
C GLY A 74 -7.98 -11.21 -18.69
N ASP A 75 -7.14 -10.22 -18.37
CA ASP A 75 -5.75 -10.27 -18.82
C ASP A 75 -4.93 -11.31 -18.06
N PHE A 76 -5.28 -11.65 -16.82
CA PHE A 76 -4.66 -12.79 -16.14
C PHE A 76 -4.94 -14.11 -16.88
N ILE A 77 -6.18 -14.33 -17.33
CA ILE A 77 -6.51 -15.53 -18.12
C ILE A 77 -5.77 -15.52 -19.46
N TYR A 78 -5.79 -14.38 -20.16
CA TYR A 78 -5.13 -14.21 -21.45
C TYR A 78 -3.62 -14.49 -21.36
N LYS A 79 -2.94 -13.82 -20.44
CA LYS A 79 -1.50 -13.98 -20.23
C LYS A 79 -1.12 -15.40 -19.76
N SER A 80 -2.00 -16.08 -19.02
CA SER A 80 -1.78 -17.49 -18.60
C SER A 80 -2.04 -18.51 -19.71
N LYS A 81 -2.75 -18.12 -20.78
CA LYS A 81 -3.03 -19.00 -21.93
C LYS A 81 -1.87 -19.01 -22.93
N ASP A 82 -1.22 -17.86 -23.11
CA ASP A 82 -0.14 -17.67 -24.09
C ASP A 82 1.26 -17.94 -23.50
N ARG A 83 1.40 -18.06 -22.16
CA ARG A 83 2.66 -18.36 -21.46
C ARG A 83 2.41 -19.39 -20.36
N GLU A 84 3.32 -20.35 -20.20
CA GLU A 84 3.12 -21.53 -19.34
C GLU A 84 2.89 -21.24 -17.85
N ASP A 85 3.21 -20.06 -17.33
CA ASP A 85 2.76 -19.58 -16.02
C ASP A 85 3.12 -18.08 -15.94
N ILE A 86 2.17 -17.22 -15.54
CA ILE A 86 2.38 -15.74 -15.47
C ILE A 86 3.54 -15.39 -14.54
N LEU A 87 3.77 -16.23 -13.53
CA LEU A 87 4.86 -16.10 -12.58
C LEU A 87 5.88 -17.25 -12.66
N ASP A 88 5.99 -17.99 -13.77
CA ASP A 88 7.00 -19.05 -13.85
C ASP A 88 8.40 -18.45 -13.88
N PHE A 89 9.05 -18.48 -12.73
CA PHE A 89 10.47 -18.30 -12.63
C PHE A 89 11.15 -19.65 -12.93
N THR A 90 11.46 -19.88 -14.21
CA THR A 90 12.33 -21.00 -14.59
C THR A 90 13.78 -20.52 -14.68
N THR A 91 14.75 -21.39 -14.46
CA THR A 91 16.18 -21.07 -14.68
C THR A 91 16.51 -20.74 -16.14
N LYS A 92 15.55 -20.93 -17.06
CA LYS A 92 15.63 -20.55 -18.48
C LYS A 92 14.99 -19.18 -18.78
N SER A 93 14.32 -18.55 -17.82
CA SER A 93 13.71 -17.24 -17.97
C SER A 93 14.79 -16.14 -17.94
N ALA A 94 14.69 -15.17 -18.85
CA ALA A 94 15.53 -13.97 -18.85
C ALA A 94 15.15 -12.95 -17.74
N HIS A 95 14.09 -13.19 -16.99
CA HIS A 95 13.60 -12.34 -15.90
C HIS A 95 13.94 -12.94 -14.53
N THR A 96 14.22 -12.07 -13.56
CA THR A 96 14.39 -12.44 -12.15
C THR A 96 13.04 -12.68 -11.47
N GLU A 97 13.03 -13.42 -10.35
CA GLU A 97 11.86 -13.59 -9.49
C GLU A 97 11.21 -12.24 -9.12
N LEU A 98 12.06 -11.24 -8.85
CA LEU A 98 11.63 -9.90 -8.50
C LEU A 98 10.94 -9.20 -9.70
N ASP A 99 11.50 -9.29 -10.92
CA ASP A 99 10.87 -8.72 -12.12
C ASP A 99 9.45 -9.26 -12.36
N VAL A 100 9.26 -10.54 -12.06
CA VAL A 100 7.99 -11.24 -12.24
C VAL A 100 6.95 -10.76 -11.22
N ILE A 101 7.33 -10.66 -9.95
CA ILE A 101 6.47 -10.12 -8.88
C ILE A 101 6.08 -8.67 -9.19
N LEU A 102 7.06 -7.87 -9.61
CA LEU A 102 6.84 -6.47 -9.96
C LEU A 102 5.85 -6.31 -11.09
N LYS A 103 5.98 -7.10 -12.16
CA LYS A 103 5.03 -7.09 -13.29
C LYS A 103 3.62 -7.49 -12.86
N ALA A 104 3.50 -8.46 -11.96
CA ALA A 104 2.21 -8.92 -11.44
C ALA A 104 1.53 -7.85 -10.58
N CYS A 105 2.29 -7.18 -9.71
CA CYS A 105 1.79 -6.08 -8.90
C CYS A 105 1.42 -4.87 -9.74
N ALA A 106 2.30 -4.45 -10.66
CA ALA A 106 2.05 -3.34 -11.57
C ALA A 106 0.76 -3.56 -12.36
N TYR A 107 0.55 -4.78 -12.85
CA TYR A 107 -0.67 -5.13 -13.56
C TYR A 107 -1.95 -4.95 -12.72
N ILE A 108 -1.96 -5.44 -11.47
CA ILE A 108 -3.14 -5.28 -10.59
C ILE A 108 -3.36 -3.79 -10.28
N VAL A 109 -2.27 -3.07 -10.02
CA VAL A 109 -2.31 -1.63 -9.73
C VAL A 109 -2.84 -0.83 -10.92
N GLU A 110 -2.35 -1.09 -12.14
CA GLU A 110 -2.85 -0.48 -13.38
C GLU A 110 -4.31 -0.86 -13.67
N GLY A 111 -4.72 -2.09 -13.37
CA GLY A 111 -6.11 -2.52 -13.50
C GLY A 111 -7.04 -1.79 -12.52
N LEU A 112 -6.54 -1.44 -11.33
CA LEU A 112 -7.28 -0.70 -10.31
C LEU A 112 -7.29 0.82 -10.56
N ASN A 113 -6.28 1.37 -11.25
CA ASN A 113 -6.09 2.80 -11.43
C ASN A 113 -6.07 3.22 -12.91
N LYS A 114 -7.01 4.09 -13.32
CA LYS A 114 -6.84 4.93 -14.52
C LYS A 114 -6.28 6.33 -14.22
N SER A 115 -6.35 6.81 -12.98
CA SER A 115 -6.07 8.21 -12.60
C SER A 115 -4.86 8.44 -11.69
N LEU A 116 -4.24 7.38 -11.17
CA LEU A 116 -3.00 7.50 -10.40
C LEU A 116 -1.83 7.14 -11.32
N THR A 117 -1.10 8.16 -11.75
CA THR A 117 0.15 7.99 -12.49
C THR A 117 1.22 7.47 -11.54
N ILE A 118 1.16 6.19 -11.23
CA ILE A 118 2.23 5.48 -10.50
C ILE A 118 3.33 5.29 -11.53
N TYR A 119 4.27 6.23 -11.60
CA TYR A 119 5.49 6.01 -12.37
C TYR A 119 6.39 5.08 -11.54
N PRO A 120 6.65 3.84 -12.01
CA PRO A 120 7.64 3.04 -11.33
C PRO A 120 9.03 3.59 -11.66
N ARG A 121 9.70 4.22 -10.69
CA ARG A 121 11.15 4.40 -10.77
C ARG A 121 11.80 3.17 -10.17
N TRP A 122 12.25 2.28 -11.03
CA TRP A 122 12.90 1.03 -10.62
C TRP A 122 14.34 1.30 -10.20
N GLY A 123 14.62 1.25 -8.90
CA GLY A 123 15.98 1.39 -8.35
C GLY A 123 16.04 2.07 -6.99
N GLU A 124 15.11 2.97 -6.70
CA GLU A 124 14.94 3.70 -5.44
C GLU A 124 13.47 4.16 -5.45
N SER A 125 12.71 3.81 -4.41
CA SER A 125 11.31 4.20 -4.12
C SER A 125 10.20 3.84 -5.13
N PHE A 126 9.26 3.01 -4.68
CA PHE A 126 7.87 3.12 -5.14
C PHE A 126 7.24 4.33 -4.44
N CYS A 127 7.29 5.51 -5.05
CA CYS A 127 6.33 6.62 -4.91
C CYS A 127 6.87 7.81 -5.70
N PRO A 128 6.21 8.12 -6.82
CA PRO A 128 5.43 9.34 -6.82
C PRO A 128 4.06 9.04 -7.40
N LEU A 129 3.08 8.87 -6.52
CA LEU A 129 1.70 9.17 -6.92
C LEU A 129 1.68 10.66 -7.28
N SER A 130 0.94 11.01 -8.34
CA SER A 130 0.90 12.35 -8.89
C SER A 130 0.82 13.43 -7.80
N ARG A 131 1.86 14.29 -7.74
CA ARG A 131 2.09 15.44 -6.82
C ARG A 131 2.77 15.12 -5.48
N ARG A 132 4.07 15.43 -5.43
CA ARG A 132 4.93 15.87 -4.29
C ARG A 132 4.95 15.11 -2.95
N VAL A 133 4.07 14.16 -2.67
CA VAL A 133 3.93 13.54 -1.34
C VAL A 133 4.22 12.04 -1.37
N ASP A 134 5.20 11.61 -0.59
CA ASP A 134 5.46 10.20 -0.33
C ASP A 134 4.43 9.65 0.67
N VAL A 135 3.82 8.50 0.35
CA VAL A 135 2.74 7.90 1.17
C VAL A 135 3.01 6.46 1.59
N GLY A 136 4.09 5.86 1.09
CA GLY A 136 4.62 4.58 1.57
C GLY A 136 5.56 3.91 0.58
N GLU A 137 6.45 3.06 1.08
CA GLU A 137 7.42 2.31 0.28
C GLU A 137 7.23 0.81 0.46
N TRP A 138 6.99 0.12 -0.65
CA TRP A 138 6.82 -1.33 -0.69
C TRP A 138 8.17 -2.05 -0.72
N GLU A 139 8.22 -3.22 -0.07
CA GLU A 139 9.44 -4.02 0.07
C GLU A 139 9.33 -5.32 -0.72
N PHE A 140 10.37 -5.65 -1.49
CA PHE A 140 10.42 -6.87 -2.30
C PHE A 140 11.67 -7.69 -1.97
N SER A 141 11.46 -8.88 -1.43
CA SER A 141 12.53 -9.77 -1.02
C SER A 141 12.77 -10.89 -2.04
N ALA A 142 13.93 -10.87 -2.69
CA ALA A 142 14.44 -12.02 -3.45
C ALA A 142 15.02 -13.06 -2.47
N LYS A 143 14.79 -14.37 -2.70
CA LYS A 143 15.32 -15.46 -1.85
C LYS A 143 14.93 -15.31 -0.37
N ALA A 144 13.63 -15.25 -0.10
CA ALA A 144 13.09 -15.01 1.22
C ALA A 144 13.50 -16.10 2.24
N THR A 145 14.38 -15.74 3.18
CA THR A 145 14.62 -16.49 4.43
C THR A 145 13.97 -15.74 5.58
N ALA A 146 13.66 -16.42 6.70
CA ALA A 146 13.08 -15.76 7.86
C ALA A 146 13.93 -14.56 8.34
N THR A 147 15.26 -14.74 8.42
CA THR A 147 16.19 -13.68 8.81
C THR A 147 16.19 -12.53 7.82
N LYS A 148 16.19 -12.82 6.51
CA LYS A 148 16.12 -11.79 5.47
C LYS A 148 14.81 -11.02 5.52
N MET A 149 13.67 -11.70 5.65
CA MET A 149 12.35 -11.06 5.74
C MET A 149 12.24 -10.12 6.95
N ILE A 150 12.82 -10.51 8.10
CA ILE A 150 12.88 -9.65 9.29
C ILE A 150 13.79 -8.45 9.03
N GLY A 151 14.98 -8.67 8.46
CA GLY A 151 15.92 -7.60 8.13
C GLY A 151 15.36 -6.58 7.13
N ASP A 152 14.76 -7.07 6.05
CA ASP A 152 14.08 -6.27 5.04
C ASP A 152 12.96 -5.46 5.70
N ARG A 153 12.10 -6.09 6.53
CA ARG A 153 11.04 -5.38 7.27
C ARG A 153 11.58 -4.26 8.17
N CYS A 154 12.67 -4.49 8.89
CA CYS A 154 13.30 -3.46 9.72
C CYS A 154 13.90 -2.32 8.88
N ARG A 155 14.33 -2.59 7.66
CA ARG A 155 14.76 -1.55 6.71
C ARG A 155 13.55 -0.75 6.22
N SER A 156 12.51 -1.40 5.71
CA SER A 156 11.32 -0.72 5.19
C SER A 156 10.60 0.08 6.28
N ALA A 157 10.52 -0.43 7.52
CA ALA A 157 9.95 0.29 8.64
C ALA A 157 10.67 1.61 8.90
N ARG A 158 12.00 1.66 8.78
CA ARG A 158 12.76 2.91 8.92
C ARG A 158 12.41 3.92 7.83
N ILE A 159 12.25 3.48 6.59
CA ILE A 159 11.91 4.39 5.49
C ILE A 159 10.48 4.87 5.64
N ASN A 160 9.53 3.96 5.88
CA ASN A 160 8.12 4.28 6.10
C ASN A 160 7.91 5.14 7.35
N GLN A 161 8.73 4.99 8.39
CA GLN A 161 8.78 5.90 9.53
C GLN A 161 9.18 7.33 9.10
N SER A 162 10.19 7.46 8.23
CA SER A 162 10.59 8.76 7.70
C SER A 162 9.46 9.42 6.90
N ILE A 163 8.73 8.62 6.11
CA ILE A 163 7.55 9.07 5.36
C ILE A 163 6.46 9.52 6.35
N LEU A 164 6.17 8.71 7.38
CA LEU A 164 5.18 9.05 8.40
C LEU A 164 5.53 10.35 9.12
N ASN A 165 6.80 10.55 9.46
CA ASN A 165 7.26 11.80 10.05
C ASN A 165 7.00 12.99 9.12
N GLY A 166 7.37 12.90 7.84
CA GLY A 166 7.12 13.95 6.87
C GLY A 166 5.63 14.25 6.69
N LEU A 167 4.76 13.23 6.71
CA LEU A 167 3.31 13.42 6.67
C LEU A 167 2.77 14.10 7.92
N LEU A 168 3.32 13.78 9.10
CA LEU A 168 2.90 14.37 10.38
C LEU A 168 3.44 15.79 10.59
N GLU A 169 4.49 16.19 9.84
CA GLU A 169 5.04 17.55 9.84
C GLU A 169 4.11 18.57 9.17
N TYR A 170 3.08 18.14 8.45
CA TYR A 170 2.04 19.04 7.95
C TYR A 170 1.20 19.62 9.09
N ASN A 171 0.62 20.81 8.87
CA ASN A 171 -0.26 21.47 9.84
C ASN A 171 -1.66 20.81 9.88
N LEU A 172 -1.70 19.58 10.39
CA LEU A 172 -2.88 18.74 10.46
C LEU A 172 -3.65 18.94 11.76
N ASP A 173 -4.97 18.91 11.67
CA ASP A 173 -5.84 18.87 12.86
C ASP A 173 -5.87 17.48 13.53
N ASP A 174 -6.36 17.43 14.77
CA ASP A 174 -6.42 16.19 15.57
C ASP A 174 -7.23 15.05 14.92
N ASN A 175 -8.20 15.35 14.05
CA ASN A 175 -8.97 14.33 13.34
C ASN A 175 -8.21 13.84 12.10
N GLN A 176 -7.59 14.74 11.35
CA GLN A 176 -6.74 14.42 10.21
C GLN A 176 -5.55 13.54 10.63
N VAL A 177 -4.91 13.86 11.76
CA VAL A 177 -3.76 13.10 12.29
C VAL A 177 -4.10 11.67 12.68
N LYS A 178 -5.34 11.40 13.12
CA LYS A 178 -5.80 10.03 13.40
C LYS A 178 -5.86 9.18 12.13
N ASP A 179 -6.07 9.82 11.00
CA ASP A 179 -6.16 9.18 9.69
C ASP A 179 -4.81 9.05 8.97
N ILE A 180 -3.77 9.78 9.41
CA ILE A 180 -2.41 9.66 8.88
C ILE A 180 -1.72 8.41 9.42
N ARG A 181 -1.41 7.51 8.48
CA ARG A 181 -0.68 6.25 8.65
C ARG A 181 0.02 5.92 7.34
N VAL A 182 1.05 5.09 7.38
CA VAL A 182 1.79 4.68 6.17
C VAL A 182 1.59 3.19 5.90
N PRO A 183 0.66 2.80 5.01
CA PRO A 183 0.51 1.42 4.59
C PRO A 183 1.57 1.06 3.55
N PHE A 184 2.11 -0.16 3.62
CA PHE A 184 3.04 -0.68 2.64
C PHE A 184 2.91 -2.20 2.49
N LEU A 185 3.31 -2.72 1.33
CA LEU A 185 3.30 -4.15 1.07
C LEU A 185 4.71 -4.71 1.18
N GLN A 186 4.84 -5.82 1.91
CA GLN A 186 6.07 -6.62 1.90
C GLN A 186 5.84 -7.91 1.11
N PHE A 187 6.69 -8.16 0.13
CA PHE A 187 6.70 -9.36 -0.70
C PHE A 187 7.90 -10.26 -0.39
N ALA A 188 7.64 -11.56 -0.36
CA ALA A 188 8.61 -12.63 -0.19
C ALA A 188 8.28 -13.71 -1.22
N GLY A 189 8.92 -13.64 -2.38
CA GLY A 189 8.46 -14.38 -3.55
C GLY A 189 7.03 -13.98 -3.92
N THR A 190 6.15 -14.96 -4.15
CA THR A 190 4.74 -14.70 -4.45
C THR A 190 3.88 -14.40 -3.23
N ASN A 191 4.41 -14.54 -2.02
CA ASN A 191 3.67 -14.23 -0.80
C ASN A 191 3.80 -12.74 -0.47
N GLY A 192 2.69 -12.12 -0.11
CA GLY A 192 2.62 -10.71 0.29
C GLY A 192 1.97 -10.54 1.66
N GLN A 193 2.32 -9.47 2.35
CA GLN A 193 1.64 -9.02 3.55
C GLN A 193 1.49 -7.51 3.55
N LEU A 194 0.28 -7.03 3.85
CA LEU A 194 0.06 -5.63 4.20
C LEU A 194 0.65 -5.33 5.57
N LEU A 195 1.42 -4.25 5.66
CA LEU A 195 1.95 -3.71 6.90
C LEU A 195 1.53 -2.23 7.00
N ILE A 196 1.34 -1.74 8.21
CA ILE A 196 1.01 -0.32 8.45
C ILE A 196 1.96 0.20 9.51
N GLU A 197 2.68 1.26 9.17
CA GLU A 197 3.45 2.07 10.12
C GLU A 197 2.54 3.14 10.72
N ASP A 198 2.52 3.23 12.05
CA ASP A 198 1.79 4.25 12.80
C ASP A 198 2.60 4.69 14.02
N LEU A 199 2.32 5.91 14.50
CA LEU A 199 2.86 6.49 15.73
C LEU A 199 1.77 6.50 16.79
N MET A 200 1.89 5.60 17.77
CA MET A 200 0.91 5.38 18.82
C MET A 200 1.54 5.67 20.18
N GLU A 201 1.03 6.68 20.89
CA GLU A 201 1.53 7.07 22.23
C GLU A 201 3.06 7.24 22.29
N GLY A 202 3.63 7.77 21.20
CA GLY A 202 5.06 7.99 21.03
C GLY A 202 5.91 6.76 20.71
N PHE A 203 5.28 5.63 20.41
CA PHE A 203 5.95 4.46 19.87
C PHE A 203 5.60 4.29 18.39
N TYR A 204 6.64 4.13 17.57
CA TYR A 204 6.47 3.65 16.19
C TYR A 204 6.15 2.16 16.22
N VAL A 205 5.03 1.79 15.59
CA VAL A 205 4.54 0.43 15.57
C VAL A 205 4.26 0.02 14.13
N VAL A 206 4.93 -1.05 13.69
CA VAL A 206 4.57 -1.78 12.48
C VAL A 206 3.51 -2.81 12.82
N LEU A 207 2.30 -2.55 12.34
CA LEU A 207 1.19 -3.43 12.56
C LEU A 207 1.02 -4.38 11.35
N PRO A 208 0.88 -5.70 11.58
CA PRO A 208 0.75 -6.67 10.51
C PRO A 208 -0.71 -6.87 10.08
N GLY A 209 -0.95 -6.76 8.78
CA GLY A 209 -2.25 -6.95 8.15
C GLY A 209 -2.40 -8.24 7.35
N PRO A 210 -3.45 -8.30 6.49
CA PRO A 210 -3.80 -9.48 5.73
C PRO A 210 -2.62 -9.95 4.87
N LYS A 211 -2.47 -11.27 4.85
CA LYS A 211 -1.54 -11.96 3.96
C LYS A 211 -2.28 -12.33 2.69
N PHE A 212 -1.56 -12.31 1.58
CA PHE A 212 -2.06 -12.73 0.29
C PHE A 212 -0.95 -13.43 -0.49
N GLU A 213 -1.31 -14.07 -1.59
CA GLU A 213 -0.35 -14.75 -2.43
C GLU A 213 -0.71 -14.51 -3.89
N LEU A 214 0.24 -13.99 -4.66
CA LEU A 214 0.07 -13.75 -6.08
C LEU A 214 -0.18 -15.07 -6.81
N PRO A 215 -1.16 -15.12 -7.72
CA PRO A 215 -1.45 -16.32 -8.49
C PRO A 215 -0.33 -16.61 -9.48
N THR A 216 0.32 -17.76 -9.35
CA THR A 216 1.39 -18.20 -10.25
C THR A 216 0.86 -18.89 -11.49
N LYS A 217 -0.24 -19.65 -11.31
CA LYS A 217 -0.85 -20.50 -12.33
C LYS A 217 -2.31 -20.17 -12.53
N LEU A 218 -2.86 -20.54 -13.69
CA LEU A 218 -4.28 -20.36 -13.98
C LEU A 218 -5.19 -21.07 -12.95
N LYS A 219 -4.81 -22.26 -12.47
CA LYS A 219 -5.53 -22.99 -11.41
C LYS A 219 -5.58 -22.22 -10.08
N SER A 220 -4.69 -21.26 -9.87
CA SER A 220 -4.65 -20.40 -8.68
C SER A 220 -5.39 -19.08 -8.85
N ILE A 221 -6.19 -18.90 -9.92
CA ILE A 221 -6.92 -17.66 -10.22
C ILE A 221 -7.76 -17.14 -9.05
N GLY A 222 -8.28 -18.02 -8.19
CA GLY A 222 -9.02 -17.62 -6.99
C GLY A 222 -8.23 -16.75 -6.01
N LYS A 223 -6.88 -16.80 -6.05
CA LYS A 223 -6.01 -15.95 -5.22
C LYS A 223 -6.03 -14.49 -5.67
N LEU A 224 -6.41 -14.18 -6.92
CA LEU A 224 -6.57 -12.81 -7.40
C LEU A 224 -7.53 -12.02 -6.53
N LYS A 225 -8.65 -12.63 -6.10
CA LYS A 225 -9.65 -11.95 -5.26
C LYS A 225 -9.00 -11.30 -4.04
N THR A 226 -8.19 -12.06 -3.31
CA THR A 226 -7.51 -11.57 -2.10
C THR A 226 -6.41 -10.56 -2.46
N CYS A 227 -5.62 -10.81 -3.50
CA CYS A 227 -4.57 -9.87 -3.93
C CYS A 227 -5.15 -8.49 -4.30
N ILE A 228 -6.18 -8.49 -5.15
CA ILE A 228 -6.87 -7.27 -5.58
C ILE A 228 -7.46 -6.55 -4.38
N GLY A 229 -8.12 -7.26 -3.46
CA GLY A 229 -8.70 -6.67 -2.27
C GLY A 229 -7.67 -5.99 -1.36
N VAL A 230 -6.52 -6.64 -1.12
CA VAL A 230 -5.45 -6.06 -0.30
C VAL A 230 -4.79 -4.86 -0.99
N ILE A 231 -4.46 -4.98 -2.28
CA ILE A 231 -3.83 -3.88 -3.03
C ILE A 231 -4.79 -2.69 -3.14
N LYS A 232 -6.09 -2.93 -3.38
CA LYS A 232 -7.13 -1.89 -3.38
C LYS A 232 -7.18 -1.15 -2.05
N LEU A 233 -7.17 -1.87 -0.93
CA LEU A 233 -7.17 -1.26 0.40
C LEU A 233 -5.99 -0.30 0.59
N VAL A 234 -4.78 -0.69 0.17
CA VAL A 234 -3.59 0.18 0.22
C VAL A 234 -3.77 1.41 -0.66
N MET A 235 -4.26 1.23 -1.90
CA MET A 235 -4.51 2.34 -2.81
C MET A 235 -5.55 3.32 -2.25
N GLU A 236 -6.62 2.84 -1.63
CA GLU A 236 -7.65 3.68 -1.00
C GLU A 236 -7.07 4.49 0.18
N MET A 237 -6.21 3.88 0.99
CA MET A 237 -5.50 4.59 2.07
C MET A 237 -4.55 5.67 1.52
N TYR A 238 -3.82 5.39 0.43
CA TYR A 238 -2.99 6.38 -0.25
C TYR A 238 -3.82 7.54 -0.79
N VAL A 239 -4.92 7.26 -1.49
CA VAL A 239 -5.82 8.30 -2.00
C VAL A 239 -6.38 9.16 -0.88
N LYS A 240 -6.78 8.55 0.25
CA LYS A 240 -7.26 9.29 1.42
C LYS A 240 -6.17 10.22 1.96
N THR A 241 -4.95 9.72 2.11
CA THR A 241 -3.80 10.50 2.61
C THR A 241 -3.48 11.67 1.68
N CYS A 242 -3.35 11.42 0.37
CA CYS A 242 -3.07 12.47 -0.61
C CYS A 242 -4.15 13.57 -0.58
N LYS A 243 -5.44 13.21 -0.51
CA LYS A 243 -6.53 14.19 -0.41
C LYS A 243 -6.43 15.04 0.86
N THR A 244 -6.10 14.42 1.99
CA THR A 244 -5.89 15.15 3.25
C THR A 244 -4.78 16.17 3.11
N ILE A 245 -3.63 15.79 2.54
CA ILE A 245 -2.48 16.69 2.38
C ILE A 245 -2.77 17.79 1.35
N GLU A 246 -3.36 17.47 0.20
CA GLU A 246 -3.74 18.48 -0.81
C GLU A 246 -4.69 19.53 -0.22
N ASN A 247 -5.65 19.13 0.62
CA ASN A 247 -6.56 20.07 1.28
C ASN A 247 -5.85 20.98 2.27
N VAL A 248 -4.82 20.49 2.97
CA VAL A 248 -4.01 21.30 3.90
C VAL A 248 -3.15 22.28 3.13
N GLU A 249 -2.44 21.83 2.09
CA GLU A 249 -1.60 22.70 1.25
C GLU A 249 -2.41 23.77 0.52
N THR A 250 -3.64 23.46 0.07
CA THR A 250 -4.52 24.44 -0.60
C THR A 250 -5.23 25.38 0.37
N SER A 251 -5.25 25.07 1.67
CA SER A 251 -5.75 25.95 2.71
C SER A 251 -4.72 26.97 3.21
N HIS A 252 -3.45 26.79 2.87
CA HIS A 252 -2.38 27.78 3.07
C HIS A 252 -2.59 28.93 2.07
N ASN A 253 -2.86 30.14 2.56
CA ASN A 253 -3.05 31.30 1.69
C ASN A 253 -1.71 31.95 1.37
N ASP A 254 -1.53 32.48 0.17
CA ASP A 254 -0.36 33.30 -0.21
C ASP A 254 -0.15 34.52 0.72
N PHE A 255 -1.19 34.94 1.47
CA PHE A 255 -1.11 35.98 2.49
C PHE A 255 -0.45 35.53 3.78
N ASP A 256 -0.46 34.23 4.10
CA ASP A 256 0.19 33.69 5.29
C ASP A 256 1.72 33.87 5.20
N ASP A 257 2.28 33.86 3.98
CA ASP A 257 3.69 34.14 3.71
C ASP A 257 4.04 35.65 3.77
N ILE A 258 3.04 36.54 3.63
CA ILE A 258 3.22 38.02 3.64
C ILE A 258 3.18 38.57 5.07
N PHE A 259 2.38 37.95 5.94
CA PHE A 259 2.26 38.30 7.35
C PHE A 259 3.08 37.39 8.25
N ASP A 260 4.10 36.71 7.71
CA ASP A 260 5.15 36.06 8.49
C ASP A 260 5.93 37.16 9.22
N VAL A 261 5.35 37.66 10.32
CA VAL A 261 5.95 38.66 11.18
C VAL A 261 7.25 38.06 11.69
N ASP A 262 8.36 38.77 11.50
CA ASP A 262 9.64 38.52 12.18
C ASP A 262 9.41 38.66 13.70
N VAL A 263 8.81 37.63 14.29
CA VAL A 263 8.81 37.39 15.71
C VAL A 263 9.98 36.44 15.92
N ASP A 264 10.89 36.85 16.81
CA ASP A 264 12.13 36.16 17.14
C ASP A 264 11.99 34.63 17.11
N ASP A 265 13.02 33.93 16.60
CA ASP A 265 13.13 32.48 16.34
C ASP A 265 12.67 31.54 17.49
N GLU A 266 12.32 32.06 18.67
CA GLU A 266 11.71 31.33 19.78
C GLU A 266 10.19 31.13 19.64
N ASP A 267 9.48 31.96 18.85
CA ASP A 267 8.00 31.93 18.74
C ASP A 267 7.47 31.34 17.43
N LYS A 268 8.33 30.87 16.51
CA LYS A 268 7.94 29.99 15.38
C LYS A 268 7.58 28.56 15.84
N SER A 269 6.92 28.42 16.98
CA SER A 269 6.02 27.28 17.11
C SER A 269 4.85 27.55 16.17
N ILE A 270 4.91 27.02 14.95
CA ILE A 270 3.69 26.47 14.37
C ILE A 270 3.21 25.53 15.48
N THR A 271 2.24 25.97 16.27
CA THR A 271 1.64 25.12 17.30
C THR A 271 0.93 24.03 16.52
N HIS A 272 1.68 22.99 16.16
CA HIS A 272 1.17 21.70 15.75
C HIS A 272 0.40 21.20 16.96
N ASN A 273 -0.86 21.60 17.02
CA ASN A 273 -1.76 21.37 18.15
C ASN A 273 -2.26 19.93 18.13
N ASN A 274 -1.40 19.00 17.67
CA ASN A 274 -1.76 17.64 17.37
C ASN A 274 -0.93 16.68 18.23
N ASN A 275 -1.62 15.67 18.73
CA ASN A 275 -1.04 14.81 19.76
C ASN A 275 0.09 13.91 19.23
N LYS A 276 0.11 13.52 17.94
CA LYS A 276 1.16 12.62 17.39
C LYS A 276 2.46 13.37 17.09
N TYR A 277 2.39 14.61 16.59
CA TYR A 277 3.54 15.42 16.21
C TYR A 277 4.51 15.60 17.38
N ASN A 278 3.97 15.83 18.58
CA ASN A 278 4.74 15.97 19.81
C ASN A 278 5.60 14.74 20.15
N TYR A 279 5.32 13.59 19.54
CA TYR A 279 6.10 12.37 19.73
C TYR A 279 6.99 12.00 18.53
N ILE A 280 7.06 12.83 17.48
CA ILE A 280 7.94 12.58 16.34
C ILE A 280 9.38 12.52 16.85
N CYS A 281 10.00 11.36 16.70
CA CYS A 281 11.41 11.21 16.96
C CYS A 281 12.20 11.46 15.68
N LYS A 282 13.25 12.27 15.78
CA LYS A 282 14.21 12.41 14.68
C LYS A 282 14.81 11.03 14.36
N PRO A 283 14.87 10.65 13.07
CA PRO A 283 15.47 9.39 12.67
C PRO A 283 16.88 9.19 13.26
N TRP A 284 17.27 7.95 13.52
CA TRP A 284 18.57 7.64 14.15
C TRP A 284 19.78 8.06 13.30
N TRP A 285 19.58 8.29 11.99
CA TRP A 285 20.60 8.80 11.07
C TRP A 285 20.60 10.34 10.93
N THR A 286 19.70 11.05 11.63
CA THR A 286 19.75 12.50 11.65
C THR A 286 21.06 12.94 12.28
N PRO A 287 21.88 13.78 11.60
CA PRO A 287 23.12 14.27 12.16
C PRO A 287 22.84 14.91 13.52
N LYS A 288 23.48 14.36 14.56
CA LYS A 288 23.40 14.98 15.89
C LYS A 288 24.07 16.34 15.76
N LYS A 289 23.38 17.41 16.18
CA LYS A 289 24.02 18.72 16.32
C LYS A 289 25.30 18.48 17.13
N SER A 290 26.44 18.87 16.59
CA SER A 290 27.67 18.88 17.36
C SER A 290 27.42 19.85 18.51
N ASN A 291 27.32 19.33 19.73
CA ASN A 291 27.49 20.19 20.88
C ASN A 291 28.94 20.64 20.81
N SER A 292 29.17 21.82 20.23
CA SER A 292 30.44 22.50 20.37
C SER A 292 30.66 22.71 21.87
N PRO A 293 31.86 22.39 22.40
CA PRO A 293 32.17 22.56 23.81
C PRO A 293 32.09 24.02 24.26
#